data_AF-A0A7J7UJ76-F1
#
_entry.id   AF-A0A7J7UJ76-F1
#
_cell.length_a   1.000
_cell.length_b   1.000
_cell.length_c   1.000
_cell.angle_alpha   90.00
_cell.angle_beta   90.00
_cell.angle_gamma   90.00
#
_symmetry.space_group_name_H-M   'P 1'
#
loop_
_entity.id
_entity.type
_entity.pdbx_description
1 polymer ?
#
loop_
_entity_poly.entity_id
_entity_poly.type
_entity_poly.pdbx_seq_one_letter_code
_entity_poly.pdbx_strand_id
1 'polypeptide(L)'
;MPVPWFLLSLALGRSPVVLSLERIVGPQDTARCSPGLSCHLWDGDLFCLPGSIVSAPGPVLVPTRLQTELVLRCHQETDCGLCVRVAVHLAVRGHWEEPKDEEGIGRAADSEREEPRNASLQAQVLLSFHSYTTARCVLLEVEVPAALVQSGLCSI
;
A
#
# COMPACT_ATOMS: atom_id res chain seq x y z
N MET A 1 61.13 21.83 -20.11
CA MET A 1 60.54 20.81 -19.22
C MET A 1 59.04 20.75 -19.49
N PRO A 2 58.50 19.68 -20.08
CA PRO A 2 57.07 19.59 -20.38
C PRO A 2 56.31 19.05 -19.16
N VAL A 3 55.24 19.73 -18.76
CA VAL A 3 54.38 19.34 -17.64
C VAL A 3 53.59 18.08 -18.06
N PRO A 4 53.59 16.99 -17.28
CA PRO A 4 52.88 15.77 -17.65
C PRO A 4 51.37 16.00 -17.66
N TRP A 5 50.74 15.77 -18.83
CA TRP A 5 49.30 15.92 -19.06
C TRP A 5 48.40 14.99 -18.23
N PHE A 6 48.97 14.01 -17.52
CA PHE A 6 48.25 12.97 -16.76
C PHE A 6 47.44 13.50 -15.57
N LEU A 7 47.63 14.76 -15.16
CA LEU A 7 46.87 15.35 -14.05
C LEU A 7 45.50 15.93 -14.46
N LEU A 8 45.24 16.11 -15.75
CA LEU A 8 43.96 16.67 -16.23
C LEU A 8 42.81 15.65 -16.24
N SER A 9 43.10 14.34 -16.26
CA SER A 9 42.07 13.29 -16.27
C SER A 9 41.39 13.08 -14.91
N LEU A 10 42.00 13.53 -13.81
CA LEU A 10 41.44 13.39 -12.46
C LEU A 10 40.35 14.44 -12.14
N ALA A 11 40.21 15.49 -12.95
CA ALA A 11 39.24 16.55 -12.71
C ALA A 11 37.84 16.28 -13.30
N LEU A 12 37.66 15.21 -14.09
CA LEU A 12 36.36 14.78 -14.63
C LEU A 12 35.75 13.60 -13.86
N GLY A 13 36.15 13.41 -12.60
CA GLY A 13 35.43 12.51 -11.70
C GLY A 13 33.99 12.97 -11.58
N ARG A 14 33.05 12.21 -12.14
CA ARG A 14 31.61 12.38 -11.87
C ARG A 14 31.46 12.43 -10.35
N SER A 15 31.03 13.56 -9.82
CA SER A 15 30.68 13.68 -8.40
C SER A 15 29.73 12.53 -8.06
N PRO A 16 30.01 11.73 -7.01
CA PRO A 16 29.06 10.73 -6.57
C PRO A 16 27.76 11.47 -6.26
N VAL A 17 26.69 11.09 -6.94
CA VAL A 17 25.35 11.61 -6.65
C VAL A 17 25.01 11.14 -5.24
N VAL A 18 25.13 12.04 -4.27
CA VAL A 18 24.69 11.77 -2.89
C VAL A 18 23.16 11.85 -2.91
N LEU A 19 22.51 10.70 -2.94
CA LEU A 19 21.07 10.62 -2.76
C LEU A 19 20.77 10.92 -1.29
N SER A 20 20.17 12.08 -1.00
CA SER A 20 19.61 12.39 0.31
C SER A 20 18.36 11.53 0.52
N LEU A 21 18.56 10.33 1.07
CA LEU A 21 17.46 9.41 1.39
C LEU A 21 16.72 9.88 2.64
N GLU A 22 15.40 9.69 2.67
CA GLU A 22 14.61 9.92 3.88
C GLU A 22 15.10 8.98 4.99
N ARG A 23 15.27 9.55 6.18
CA ARG A 23 15.71 8.82 7.38
C ARG A 23 14.52 8.49 8.28
N ILE A 24 14.36 7.21 8.60
CA ILE A 24 13.33 6.69 9.50
C ILE A 24 14.01 6.17 10.77
N VAL A 25 13.49 6.56 11.93
CA VAL A 25 13.98 6.12 13.23
C VAL A 25 13.06 5.03 13.79
N GLY A 26 13.64 3.94 14.28
CA GLY A 26 12.91 2.89 14.99
C GLY A 26 13.20 1.49 14.41
N PRO A 27 13.18 0.46 15.27
CA PRO A 27 13.55 -0.89 14.85
C PRO A 27 12.42 -1.64 14.11
N GLN A 28 11.16 -1.24 14.30
CA GLN A 28 10.01 -2.03 13.83
C GLN A 28 9.51 -1.60 12.45
N ASP A 29 8.96 -2.59 11.73
CA ASP A 29 8.17 -2.34 10.53
C ASP A 29 6.89 -1.59 10.89
N THR A 30 6.48 -0.65 10.04
CA THR A 30 5.28 0.16 10.25
C THR A 30 4.55 0.35 8.93
N ALA A 31 3.22 0.39 8.98
CA ALA A 31 2.38 0.79 7.86
C ALA A 31 1.87 2.21 8.08
N ARG A 32 1.67 2.94 6.97
CA ARG A 32 0.99 4.23 6.96
C ARG A 32 -0.11 4.18 5.92
N CYS A 33 -1.24 4.76 6.27
CA CYS A 33 -2.41 4.85 5.42
C CYS A 33 -2.67 6.27 4.96
N SER A 34 -3.31 6.42 3.80
CA SER A 34 -3.88 7.70 3.40
C SER A 34 -4.97 8.12 4.39
N PRO A 35 -5.27 9.43 4.48
CA PRO A 35 -6.30 9.93 5.37
C PRO A 35 -7.64 9.21 5.17
N GLY A 36 -8.29 8.86 6.28
CA GLY A 36 -9.60 8.20 6.29
C GLY A 36 -9.56 6.67 6.18
N LEU A 37 -8.39 6.06 5.97
CA LEU A 37 -8.24 4.61 5.99
C LEU A 37 -7.63 4.12 7.30
N SER A 38 -7.99 2.90 7.66
CA SER A 38 -7.27 2.14 8.70
C SER A 38 -6.40 1.09 8.03
N CYS A 39 -5.17 0.94 8.52
CA CYS A 39 -4.36 -0.22 8.17
C CYS A 39 -3.63 -0.79 9.37
N HIS A 40 -3.46 -2.10 9.32
CA HIS A 40 -2.74 -2.88 10.30
C HIS A 40 -1.70 -3.75 9.59
N LEU A 41 -0.43 -3.55 9.94
CA LEU A 41 0.63 -4.45 9.51
C LEU A 41 0.69 -5.61 10.49
N TRP A 42 0.50 -6.83 10.00
CA TRP A 42 0.62 -8.01 10.83
C TRP A 42 2.09 -8.34 11.10
N ASP A 43 2.41 -8.58 12.38
CA ASP A 43 3.74 -8.96 12.81
C ASP A 43 4.11 -10.36 12.30
N GLY A 44 5.36 -10.49 11.84
CA GLY A 44 5.95 -11.76 11.43
C GLY A 44 5.91 -12.03 9.92
N ASP A 45 6.89 -12.80 9.45
CA ASP A 45 6.94 -13.25 8.06
C ASP A 45 5.96 -14.40 7.84
N LEU A 46 5.06 -14.21 6.87
CA LEU A 46 4.09 -15.22 6.47
C LEU A 46 4.58 -15.99 5.25
N PHE A 47 3.97 -17.15 4.99
CA PHE A 47 4.18 -17.85 3.73
C PHE A 47 3.14 -17.39 2.70
N CYS A 48 3.57 -16.54 1.77
CA CYS A 48 2.74 -16.11 0.65
C CYS A 48 2.53 -17.30 -0.32
N LEU A 49 1.30 -17.81 -0.41
CA LEU A 49 0.90 -18.75 -1.47
C LEU A 49 -0.04 -18.03 -2.45
N PRO A 50 0.30 -17.93 -3.75
CA PRO A 50 -0.64 -17.41 -4.73
C PRO A 50 -1.81 -18.40 -4.84
N GLY A 51 -2.97 -17.99 -4.34
CA GLY A 51 -4.22 -18.73 -4.51
C GLY A 51 -4.76 -18.67 -5.94
N SER A 52 -5.89 -19.33 -6.19
CA SER A 52 -6.62 -19.20 -7.45
C SER A 52 -7.43 -17.90 -7.50
N ILE A 53 -7.59 -17.34 -8.70
CA ILE A 53 -8.50 -16.21 -8.94
C ILE A 53 -9.94 -16.70 -8.77
N VAL A 54 -10.75 -15.92 -8.03
CA VAL A 54 -12.17 -16.22 -7.77
C VAL A 54 -13.05 -15.06 -8.25
N SER A 55 -14.32 -15.36 -8.56
CA SER A 55 -15.31 -14.32 -8.86
C SER A 55 -15.67 -13.57 -7.58
N ALA A 56 -15.68 -12.24 -7.65
CA ALA A 56 -16.06 -11.41 -6.51
C ALA A 56 -17.59 -11.41 -6.35
N PRO A 57 -18.12 -11.64 -5.14
CA PRO A 57 -19.56 -11.58 -4.88
C PRO A 57 -20.12 -10.15 -4.85
N GLY A 58 -19.25 -9.13 -4.95
CA GLY A 58 -19.60 -7.71 -4.88
C GLY A 58 -18.37 -6.81 -5.03
N PRO A 59 -18.45 -5.57 -4.54
CA PRO A 59 -17.33 -4.63 -4.51
C PRO A 59 -16.16 -5.17 -3.67
N VAL A 60 -14.94 -5.07 -4.22
CA VAL A 60 -13.69 -5.52 -3.59
C VAL A 60 -12.59 -4.48 -3.78
N LEU A 61 -11.65 -4.44 -2.83
CA LEU A 61 -10.43 -3.64 -2.96
C LEU A 61 -9.37 -4.44 -3.72
N VAL A 62 -8.79 -3.82 -4.74
CA VAL A 62 -7.73 -4.44 -5.54
C VAL A 62 -6.48 -3.55 -5.61
N PRO A 63 -5.27 -4.13 -5.52
CA PRO A 63 -4.04 -3.42 -5.86
C PRO A 63 -4.03 -3.01 -7.34
N THR A 64 -3.74 -1.74 -7.59
CA THR A 64 -3.69 -1.15 -8.94
C THR A 64 -2.28 -0.71 -9.33
N ARG A 65 -1.44 -0.33 -8.36
CA ARG A 65 -0.06 0.08 -8.58
C ARG A 65 0.79 -0.19 -7.35
N LEU A 66 2.04 -0.56 -7.60
CA LEU A 66 3.11 -0.61 -6.60
C LEU A 66 4.15 0.45 -6.92
N GLN A 67 4.57 1.20 -5.91
CA GLN A 67 5.66 2.16 -5.99
C GLN A 67 6.68 1.81 -4.90
N THR A 68 7.96 1.93 -5.23
CA THR A 68 9.06 1.59 -4.31
C THR A 68 10.03 2.75 -4.21
N GLU A 69 10.45 3.06 -2.99
CA GLU A 69 11.41 4.11 -2.70
C GLU A 69 12.53 3.56 -1.80
N LEU A 70 13.75 4.06 -1.99
CA LEU A 70 14.85 3.77 -1.08
C LEU A 70 14.78 4.73 0.11
N VAL A 71 14.92 4.18 1.31
CA VAL A 71 14.96 4.94 2.55
C VAL A 71 16.08 4.39 3.44
N LEU A 72 16.56 5.21 4.36
CA LEU A 72 17.47 4.78 5.42
C LEU A 72 16.66 4.49 6.68
N ARG A 73 16.73 3.25 7.19
CA ARG A 73 16.22 2.94 8.53
C ARG A 73 17.39 2.88 9.49
N CYS A 74 17.28 3.63 10.57
CA CYS A 74 18.34 3.73 11.57
C CYS A 74 17.86 3.28 12.94
N HIS A 75 18.60 2.36 13.56
CA HIS A 75 18.40 1.96 14.95
C HIS A 75 19.01 3.00 15.91
N GLN A 76 20.14 3.59 15.52
CA GLN A 76 20.85 4.66 16.25
C GLN A 76 21.35 5.73 15.26
N GLU A 77 22.07 6.75 15.73
CA GLU A 77 22.50 7.86 14.86
C GLU A 77 23.44 7.42 13.72
N THR A 78 24.24 6.37 13.94
CA THR A 78 25.24 5.88 12.99
C THR A 78 24.93 4.49 12.42
N ASP A 79 24.00 3.76 13.03
CA ASP A 79 23.61 2.41 12.60
C ASP A 79 22.35 2.49 11.73
N CYS A 80 22.59 2.58 10.42
CA CYS A 80 21.55 2.73 9.40
C CYS A 80 21.70 1.67 8.30
N GLY A 81 20.60 1.03 7.93
CA GLY A 81 20.49 0.14 6.78
C GLY A 81 19.68 0.77 5.64
N LEU A 82 19.97 0.35 4.41
CA LEU A 82 19.11 0.61 3.26
C LEU A 82 17.84 -0.24 3.36
N CYS A 83 16.69 0.40 3.22
CA CYS A 83 15.39 -0.27 3.21
C CYS A 83 14.61 0.14 1.96
N VAL A 84 13.66 -0.70 1.57
CA VAL A 84 12.69 -0.41 0.51
C VAL A 84 11.37 -0.06 1.16
N ARG A 85 10.92 1.18 0.98
CA ARG A 85 9.55 1.59 1.28
C ARG A 85 8.66 1.21 0.11
N VAL A 86 7.55 0.55 0.38
CA VAL A 86 6.56 0.15 -0.64
C VAL A 86 5.27 0.92 -0.41
N ALA A 87 4.77 1.58 -1.45
CA ALA A 87 3.44 2.18 -1.48
C ALA A 87 2.53 1.37 -2.40
N VAL A 88 1.35 0.99 -1.88
CA VAL A 88 0.37 0.16 -2.57
C VAL A 88 -0.88 0.98 -2.82
N HIS A 89 -1.17 1.21 -4.10
CA HIS A 89 -2.37 1.93 -4.51
C HIS A 89 -3.52 0.94 -4.65
N LEU A 90 -4.58 1.14 -3.88
CA LEU A 90 -5.78 0.29 -3.90
C LEU A 90 -6.95 1.03 -4.56
N ALA A 91 -7.80 0.30 -5.29
CA ALA A 91 -9.04 0.83 -5.83
C ALA A 91 -10.21 -0.11 -5.55
N VAL A 92 -11.41 0.44 -5.43
CA VAL A 92 -12.65 -0.35 -5.38
C VAL A 92 -13.00 -0.80 -6.81
N ARG A 93 -13.29 -2.09 -6.97
CA ARG A 93 -13.77 -2.71 -8.21
C ARG A 93 -14.96 -3.61 -7.92
N GLY A 94 -15.82 -3.84 -8.90
CA GLY A 94 -17.03 -4.65 -8.76
C GLY A 94 -18.29 -3.81 -8.86
N HIS A 95 -19.41 -4.46 -9.15
CA HIS A 95 -20.69 -3.79 -9.28
C HIS A 95 -21.24 -3.50 -7.88
N TRP A 96 -21.53 -2.23 -7.60
CA TRP A 96 -22.30 -1.83 -6.44
C TRP A 96 -23.77 -1.97 -6.81
N GLU A 97 -24.46 -2.97 -6.23
CA GLU A 97 -25.91 -2.99 -6.31
C GLU A 97 -26.44 -1.84 -5.44
N GLU A 98 -26.94 -0.81 -6.10
CA GLU A 98 -27.73 0.22 -5.42
C GLU A 98 -28.97 -0.46 -4.79
N PRO A 99 -29.27 -0.19 -3.52
CA PRO A 99 -30.49 -0.70 -2.91
C PRO A 99 -31.66 -0.25 -3.79
N LYS A 100 -32.50 -1.19 -4.22
CA LYS A 100 -33.70 -0.87 -4.99
C LYS A 100 -34.56 0.05 -4.15
N ASP A 101 -34.69 1.30 -4.58
CA ASP A 101 -35.76 2.18 -4.11
C ASP A 101 -37.08 1.50 -4.50
N GLU A 102 -37.81 0.97 -3.52
CA GLU A 102 -39.15 0.45 -3.73
C GLU A 102 -40.12 1.60 -4.04
N GLU A 103 -40.08 2.12 -5.26
CA GLU A 103 -41.19 2.89 -5.83
C GLU A 103 -42.21 1.92 -6.43
N GLY A 104 -43.18 1.50 -5.60
CA GLY A 104 -44.24 0.62 -6.09
C GLY A 104 -45.30 0.16 -5.08
N ILE A 105 -46.12 1.09 -4.59
CA ILE A 105 -47.57 0.89 -4.29
C ILE A 105 -47.93 -0.24 -3.29
N GLY A 106 -48.28 0.19 -2.07
CA GLY A 106 -49.52 -0.29 -1.44
C GLY A 106 -49.41 -1.26 -0.26
N ARG A 107 -49.81 -0.72 0.90
CA ARG A 107 -50.41 -1.38 2.08
C ARG A 107 -49.51 -2.23 2.98
N ALA A 108 -49.36 -1.66 4.19
CA ALA A 108 -49.33 -2.34 5.49
C ALA A 108 -48.23 -3.39 5.69
N ALA A 109 -47.08 -2.93 6.15
CA ALA A 109 -46.11 -3.79 6.81
C ALA A 109 -45.34 -2.99 7.86
N ASP A 110 -45.46 -3.42 9.13
CA ASP A 110 -44.36 -3.31 10.09
C ASP A 110 -43.23 -4.17 9.53
N SER A 111 -42.28 -3.52 8.88
CA SER A 111 -40.99 -4.11 8.57
C SER A 111 -39.97 -3.03 8.89
N GLU A 112 -39.26 -3.26 9.99
CA GLU A 112 -38.14 -2.47 10.47
C GLU A 112 -37.28 -2.05 9.27
N ARG A 113 -37.14 -0.74 9.08
CA ARG A 113 -36.29 -0.15 8.05
C ARG A 113 -34.87 -0.67 8.27
N GLU A 114 -34.47 -1.67 7.49
CA GLU A 114 -33.07 -2.02 7.36
C GLU A 114 -32.42 -0.88 6.55
N GLU A 115 -31.79 0.05 7.28
CA GLU A 115 -30.92 1.07 6.68
C GLU A 115 -29.97 0.38 5.69
N PRO A 116 -29.76 0.92 4.48
CA PRO A 116 -28.75 0.39 3.58
C PRO A 116 -27.44 0.51 4.34
N ARG A 117 -26.91 -0.62 4.84
CA ARG A 117 -25.64 -0.62 5.56
C ARG A 117 -24.62 -0.08 4.58
N ASN A 118 -24.21 1.16 4.81
CA ASN A 118 -23.02 1.78 4.29
C ASN A 118 -21.86 0.85 4.69
N ALA A 119 -21.58 -0.17 3.88
CA ALA A 119 -20.65 -1.23 4.24
C ALA A 119 -19.22 -0.71 4.06
N SER A 120 -18.44 -0.73 5.13
CA SER A 120 -17.00 -0.61 5.00
C SER A 120 -16.47 -1.80 4.19
N LEU A 121 -15.41 -1.55 3.42
CA LEU A 121 -14.70 -2.61 2.70
C LEU A 121 -13.42 -2.94 3.44
N GLN A 122 -13.17 -4.23 3.64
CA GLN A 122 -11.95 -4.73 4.25
C GLN A 122 -11.20 -5.60 3.23
N ALA A 123 -9.88 -5.49 3.23
CA ALA A 123 -9.03 -6.34 2.41
C ALA A 123 -7.70 -6.68 3.09
N GLN A 124 -7.19 -7.85 2.74
CA GLN A 124 -5.87 -8.33 3.13
C GLN A 124 -4.97 -8.31 1.90
N VAL A 125 -3.90 -7.52 1.98
CA VAL A 125 -2.92 -7.34 0.91
C VAL A 125 -1.62 -8.01 1.32
N LEU A 126 -1.23 -9.03 0.57
CA LEU A 126 0.05 -9.70 0.74
C LEU A 126 1.12 -9.01 -0.11
N LEU A 127 2.23 -8.62 0.53
CA LEU A 127 3.42 -8.10 -0.16
C LEU A 127 4.53 -9.13 -0.05
N SER A 128 4.91 -9.70 -1.20
CA SER A 128 6.04 -10.60 -1.32
C SER A 128 7.26 -9.85 -1.84
N PHE A 129 8.33 -9.84 -1.06
CA PHE A 129 9.63 -9.29 -1.44
C PHE A 129 10.63 -10.42 -1.64
N HIS A 130 11.33 -10.41 -2.77
CA HIS A 130 12.37 -11.38 -3.08
C HIS A 130 13.62 -10.68 -3.60
N SER A 131 14.75 -10.96 -2.98
CA SER A 131 16.10 -10.56 -3.40
C SER A 131 16.96 -11.82 -3.59
N TYR A 132 18.22 -11.63 -4.00
CA TYR A 132 19.15 -12.76 -4.15
C TYR A 132 19.39 -13.53 -2.83
N THR A 133 19.33 -12.84 -1.68
CA THR A 133 19.67 -13.44 -0.38
C THR A 133 18.51 -13.49 0.60
N THR A 134 17.39 -12.83 0.30
CA THR A 134 16.28 -12.70 1.24
C THR A 134 14.94 -12.83 0.54
N ALA A 135 14.02 -13.55 1.16
CA ALA A 135 12.62 -13.58 0.80
C ALA A 135 11.81 -13.27 2.06
N ARG A 136 10.91 -12.30 1.97
CA ARG A 136 10.00 -11.92 3.06
C ARG A 136 8.61 -11.72 2.50
N CYS A 137 7.61 -12.01 3.30
CA CYS A 137 6.22 -11.83 2.94
C CYS A 137 5.48 -11.24 4.14
N VAL A 138 4.80 -10.12 3.91
CA VAL A 138 4.09 -9.37 4.94
C VAL A 138 2.62 -9.24 4.56
N LEU A 139 1.76 -9.22 5.57
CA LEU A 139 0.32 -9.01 5.41
C LEU A 139 -0.09 -7.64 5.93
N LEU A 140 -0.68 -6.86 5.04
CA LEU A 140 -1.29 -5.57 5.34
C LEU A 140 -2.80 -5.72 5.28
N GLU A 141 -3.45 -5.48 6.41
CA GLU A 141 -4.90 -5.37 6.47
C GLU A 141 -5.30 -3.91 6.29
N VAL A 142 -6.32 -3.68 5.46
CA VAL A 142 -6.83 -2.33 5.13
C VAL A 142 -8.34 -2.31 5.28
N GLU A 143 -8.84 -1.30 5.96
CA GLU A 143 -10.27 -1.00 6.07
C GLU A 143 -10.56 0.37 5.45
N VAL A 144 -11.53 0.38 4.54
CA VAL A 144 -12.03 1.56 3.83
C VAL A 144 -13.45 1.84 4.32
N PRO A 145 -13.70 3.01 4.96
CA PRO A 145 -15.02 3.37 5.42
C PRO A 145 -15.95 3.59 4.23
N ALA A 146 -17.23 3.28 4.40
CA ALA A 146 -18.23 3.32 3.34
C ALA A 146 -18.33 4.67 2.59
N ALA A 147 -18.08 5.78 3.28
CA ALA A 147 -18.06 7.12 2.67
C ALA A 147 -17.02 7.25 1.55
N LEU A 148 -15.90 6.51 1.63
CA LEU A 148 -14.86 6.47 0.59
C LEU A 148 -15.12 5.39 -0.47
N VAL A 149 -15.97 4.41 -0.17
CA VAL A 149 -16.35 3.35 -1.11
C VAL A 149 -17.34 3.90 -2.15
N GLN A 150 -18.30 4.70 -1.72
CA GLN A 150 -19.35 5.28 -2.58
C GLN A 150 -18.83 6.33 -3.57
N SER A 151 -17.69 6.97 -3.29
CA SER A 151 -17.12 7.99 -4.17
C SER A 151 -16.44 7.43 -5.42
N GLY A 152 -16.29 6.09 -5.53
CA GLY A 152 -15.58 5.43 -6.63
C GLY A 152 -14.08 5.80 -6.72
N LEU A 153 -13.56 6.55 -5.75
CA LEU A 153 -12.24 7.16 -5.73
C LEU A 153 -11.48 6.70 -4.48
N CYS A 154 -10.84 5.53 -4.60
CA CYS A 154 -9.66 5.24 -3.80
C CYS A 154 -8.46 5.48 -4.72
N SER A 155 -7.88 6.68 -4.64
CA SER A 155 -6.49 6.92 -5.04
C SER A 155 -5.71 7.03 -3.74
N ILE A 156 -4.84 6.05 -3.48
CA ILE A 156 -4.09 5.90 -2.23
C ILE A 156 -2.61 5.80 -2.56
#